data_AF-A0A9D3RUE1-F1
#
_entry.id   AF-A0A9D3RUE1-F1
#
_cell.length_a   1.000
_cell.length_b   1.000
_cell.length_c   1.000
_cell.angle_alpha   90.00
_cell.angle_beta   90.00
_cell.angle_gamma   90.00
#
_symmetry.space_group_name_H-M   'P 1'
#
loop_
_entity.id
_entity.type
_entity.pdbx_description
1 polymer ?
#
loop_
_entity_poly.entity_id
_entity_poly.type
_entity_poly.pdbx_seq_one_letter_code
_entity_poly.pdbx_strand_id
1 'polypeptide(L)'
;MSTSAVLTQCPRCKQEQAKIVGDQRAVCSLCSKALRRVYQFCWACRREWQGENCSNTCDLPGCALRAALLSDVVITDPVLPLFGLSEGLLTQMADKTYRSFT
;
A
#
# COMPACT_ATOMS: atom_id res chain seq x y z
N MET A 1 1.00 -9.72 18.32
CA MET A 1 1.40 -9.55 16.91
C MET A 1 2.71 -8.77 16.92
N SER A 2 3.83 -9.45 16.69
CA SER A 2 5.15 -8.81 16.65
C SER A 2 5.25 -8.01 15.36
N THR A 3 5.01 -6.72 15.40
CA THR A 3 5.31 -5.84 14.26
C THR A 3 6.83 -5.75 14.13
N SER A 4 7.43 -6.66 13.36
CA SER A 4 8.81 -6.52 12.91
C SER A 4 8.92 -5.16 12.23
N ALA A 5 9.67 -4.25 12.85
CA ALA A 5 9.89 -2.94 12.28
C ALA A 5 10.73 -3.13 11.00
N VAL A 6 10.12 -2.92 9.84
CA VAL A 6 10.83 -2.94 8.57
C VAL A 6 11.79 -1.75 8.56
N LEU A 7 13.08 -2.05 8.50
CA LEU A 7 14.14 -1.07 8.36
C LEU A 7 14.40 -0.83 6.87
N THR A 8 14.66 0.42 6.52
CA THR A 8 15.01 0.82 5.16
C THR A 8 16.32 1.58 5.14
N GLN A 9 16.96 1.60 3.97
CA GLN A 9 18.22 2.30 3.77
C GLN A 9 17.98 3.80 3.65
N CYS A 10 18.67 4.58 4.50
CA CYS A 10 18.64 6.03 4.41
C CYS A 10 19.38 6.53 3.16
N PRO A 11 18.78 7.40 2.31
CA PRO A 11 19.44 7.90 1.11
C PRO A 11 20.62 8.84 1.40
N ARG A 12 20.66 9.44 2.61
CA ARG A 12 21.70 10.40 3.00
C ARG A 12 22.93 9.71 3.60
N CYS A 13 22.73 8.86 4.61
CA CYS A 13 23.85 8.17 5.30
C CYS A 13 24.09 6.74 4.83
N LYS A 14 23.25 6.19 3.94
CA LYS A 14 23.31 4.82 3.39
C LYS A 14 23.19 3.68 4.42
N GLN A 15 22.88 4.01 5.67
CA GLN A 15 22.67 3.05 6.76
C GLN A 15 21.25 2.48 6.73
N GLU A 16 21.11 1.18 7.02
CA GLU A 16 19.83 0.45 7.10
C GLU A 16 19.20 0.56 8.49
N GLN A 17 19.07 1.79 8.97
CA GLN A 17 18.56 2.10 10.31
C GLN A 17 17.38 3.07 10.27
N ALA A 18 16.83 3.34 9.08
CA ALA A 18 15.65 4.18 8.98
C ALA A 18 14.40 3.34 9.26
N LYS A 19 13.58 3.79 10.20
CA LYS A 19 12.34 3.12 10.60
C LYS A 19 11.19 3.64 9.76
N ILE A 20 10.39 2.75 9.18
CA ILE A 20 9.13 3.10 8.53
C ILE A 20 8.09 3.44 9.61
N VAL A 21 7.45 4.61 9.50
CA VAL A 21 6.57 5.18 10.55
C VAL A 21 5.13 5.42 10.06
N GLY A 22 4.83 5.00 8.84
CA GLY A 22 3.51 5.06 8.20
C GLY A 22 3.60 4.51 6.79
N ASP A 23 2.58 4.74 5.96
CA ASP A 23 2.48 4.09 4.64
C ASP A 23 3.67 4.39 3.74
N GLN A 24 4.14 5.64 3.72
CA GLN A 24 5.18 6.10 2.79
C GLN A 24 6.38 6.76 3.45
N ARG A 25 6.36 6.94 4.78
CA ARG A 25 7.38 7.73 5.50
C ARG A 25 8.34 6.85 6.27
N ALA A 26 9.63 7.16 6.16
CA ALA A 26 10.68 6.62 7.00
C ALA A 26 11.46 7.74 7.70
N VAL A 27 11.84 7.48 8.95
CA VAL A 27 12.67 8.37 9.77
C VAL A 27 14.04 7.75 9.98
N CYS A 28 15.09 8.50 9.67
CA CYS A 28 16.46 8.09 10.02
C CYS A 28 16.90 8.75 11.32
N SER A 29 17.11 7.96 12.37
CA SER A 29 17.55 8.46 13.69
C SER A 29 18.95 9.08 13.64
N LEU A 30 19.87 8.52 12.85
CA LEU A 30 21.24 9.03 12.68
C LEU A 30 21.26 10.41 12.02
N CYS A 31 20.58 10.54 10.87
CA CYS A 31 20.47 11.84 10.20
C CYS A 31 19.68 12.85 11.05
N SER A 32 18.68 12.39 11.82
CA SER A 32 17.93 13.28 12.69
C SER A 32 18.80 13.86 13.81
N LYS A 33 19.65 13.02 14.44
CA LYS A 33 20.63 13.47 15.43
C LYS A 33 21.66 14.43 14.82
N ALA A 34 22.19 14.11 13.65
CA ALA A 34 23.21 14.91 12.98
C ALA A 34 22.70 16.30 12.57
N LEU A 35 21.45 16.39 12.10
CA LEU A 35 20.85 17.64 11.62
C LEU A 35 20.09 18.42 12.69
N ARG A 36 19.98 17.87 13.91
CA ARG A 36 19.14 18.40 15.00
C ARG A 36 17.69 18.70 14.56
N ARG A 37 17.17 17.93 13.61
CA ARG A 37 15.79 18.01 13.10
C ARG A 37 15.30 16.62 12.76
N VAL A 38 13.99 16.39 12.73
CA VAL A 38 13.45 15.09 12.31
C VAL A 38 13.70 14.91 10.81
N TYR A 39 14.62 14.02 10.45
CA TYR A 39 14.91 13.69 9.06
C TYR A 39 13.95 12.60 8.58
N GLN A 40 13.00 13.03 7.74
CA GLN A 40 11.98 12.19 7.13
C GLN A 40 12.19 12.10 5.64
N PHE A 41 11.91 10.94 5.07
CA PHE A 41 11.97 10.72 3.64
C PHE A 41 10.96 9.66 3.22
N CYS A 42 10.63 9.64 1.93
CA CYS A 42 9.81 8.58 1.38
C CYS A 42 10.63 7.31 1.17
N TRP A 43 10.22 6.18 1.74
CA TRP A 43 10.98 4.94 1.59
C TRP A 43 10.91 4.36 0.17
N ALA A 44 9.84 4.67 -0.59
CA ALA A 44 9.66 4.20 -1.96
C ALA A 44 10.48 5.01 -3.00
N CYS A 45 10.40 6.35 -2.96
CA CYS A 45 11.10 7.21 -3.93
C CYS A 45 12.40 7.83 -3.41
N ARG A 46 12.75 7.58 -2.14
CA ARG A 46 13.96 8.09 -1.46
C ARG A 46 14.08 9.63 -1.39
N ARG A 47 12.99 10.36 -1.64
CA ARG A 47 12.97 11.84 -1.57
C ARG A 47 12.80 12.32 -0.13
N GLU A 48 13.56 13.33 0.26
CA GLU A 48 13.43 14.00 1.58
C GLU A 48 12.07 14.70 1.67
N TRP A 49 11.40 14.55 2.81
CA TRP A 49 10.18 15.28 3.12
C TRP A 49 10.55 16.69 3.53
N GLN A 50 10.09 17.69 2.79
CA GLN A 50 10.34 19.09 3.13
C GLN A 50 9.17 19.64 3.93
N GLY A 51 9.45 20.10 5.15
CA GLY A 51 8.51 20.85 5.98
C GLY A 51 7.62 20.01 6.89
N GLU A 52 6.82 20.74 7.66
CA GLU A 52 5.81 20.28 8.63
C GLU A 52 4.52 19.81 7.93
N ASN A 53 4.62 19.50 6.64
CA ASN A 53 3.49 19.15 5.81
C ASN A 53 2.98 17.78 6.27
N CYS A 54 1.86 17.78 6.98
CA CYS A 54 1.20 16.61 7.57
C CYS A 54 0.67 15.59 6.55
N SER A 55 0.96 15.73 5.25
CA SER A 55 0.54 14.73 4.28
C SER A 55 1.26 13.41 4.57
N ASN A 56 0.48 12.35 4.71
CA ASN A 56 1.02 11.00 4.90
C ASN A 56 1.49 10.40 3.56
N THR A 57 1.24 11.09 2.45
CA THR A 57 1.42 10.63 1.07
C THR A 57 2.44 11.48 0.33
N CYS A 58 3.30 10.84 -0.45
CA CYS A 58 4.32 11.57 -1.21
C CYS A 58 3.66 12.31 -2.38
N ASP A 59 4.05 13.57 -2.62
CA ASP A 59 3.51 14.41 -3.70
C ASP A 59 3.89 13.92 -5.12
N LEU A 60 4.77 12.91 -5.21
CA LEU A 60 5.15 12.32 -6.49
C LEU A 60 4.03 11.40 -7.02
N PRO A 61 3.53 11.63 -8.24
CA PRO A 61 2.51 10.77 -8.84
C PRO A 61 3.01 9.33 -8.93
N GLY A 62 2.17 8.39 -8.51
CA GLY A 62 2.49 6.96 -8.51
C GLY A 62 3.40 6.50 -7.37
N CYS A 63 3.89 7.38 -6.49
CA CYS A 63 4.71 6.97 -5.34
C CYS A 63 3.88 6.18 -4.31
N ALA A 64 2.62 6.56 -4.10
CA ALA A 64 1.71 5.83 -3.23
C ALA A 64 1.45 4.40 -3.74
N LEU A 65 1.26 4.24 -5.06
CA LEU A 65 1.10 2.94 -5.69
C LEU A 65 2.38 2.09 -5.54
N ARG A 66 3.55 2.68 -5.78
CA ARG A 66 4.84 1.98 -5.61
C ARG A 66 5.04 1.53 -4.16
N ALA A 67 4.71 2.38 -3.19
CA ALA A 67 4.79 2.02 -1.78
C ALA A 67 3.82 0.88 -1.43
N ALA A 68 2.59 0.92 -1.93
CA ALA A 68 1.63 -0.17 -1.74
C ALA A 68 2.14 -1.49 -2.34
N LEU A 69 2.67 -1.47 -3.57
CA LEU A 69 3.21 -2.65 -4.25
C LEU A 69 4.45 -3.23 -3.57
N LEU A 70 5.26 -2.39 -2.92
CA LEU A 70 6.47 -2.80 -2.22
C LEU A 70 6.21 -3.13 -0.74
N SER A 71 5.00 -2.89 -0.24
CA SER A 71 4.65 -3.21 1.13
C SER A 71 4.35 -4.70 1.26
N ASP A 72 4.77 -5.31 2.37
CA ASP A 72 4.45 -6.70 2.69
C ASP A 72 2.97 -6.90 3.12
N VAL A 73 2.11 -5.90 2.89
CA VAL A 73 0.68 -5.99 3.17
C VAL A 73 0.07 -6.94 2.16
N VAL A 74 -0.11 -8.18 2.58
CA VAL A 74 -0.91 -9.16 1.84
C VAL A 74 -2.35 -8.66 1.80
N ILE A 75 -2.84 -8.34 0.61
CA ILE A 75 -4.28 -8.20 0.38
C ILE A 75 -4.85 -9.60 0.47
N THR A 76 -5.33 -10.00 1.65
CA THR A 76 -6.23 -11.15 1.76
C THR A 76 -7.53 -10.75 1.08
N ASP A 77 -7.66 -11.11 -0.19
CA ASP A 77 -8.96 -11.21 -0.84
C ASP A 77 -9.73 -12.34 -0.12
N PRO A 78 -10.85 -12.05 0.58
CA PRO A 78 -11.72 -13.12 1.00
C PRO A 78 -12.36 -13.65 -0.28
N VAL A 79 -11.72 -14.67 -0.86
CA VAL A 79 -12.17 -15.42 -2.04
C VAL A 79 -13.69 -15.37 -2.14
N LEU A 80 -14.22 -14.54 -3.04
CA LEU A 80 -15.53 -14.81 -3.59
C LEU A 80 -15.40 -16.18 -4.28
N PRO A 81 -16.20 -17.19 -3.92
CA PRO A 81 -16.05 -18.52 -4.48
C PRO A 81 -16.48 -18.50 -5.95
N LEU A 82 -15.56 -18.14 -6.84
CA LEU A 82 -15.58 -18.47 -8.26
C LEU A 82 -14.97 -19.87 -8.43
N PHE A 83 -15.54 -20.85 -7.76
CA PHE A 83 -15.39 -22.26 -8.13
C PHE A 83 -16.74 -22.74 -8.66
N GLY A 84 -16.88 -22.72 -9.99
CA GLY A 84 -18.10 -23.20 -10.64
C GLY A 84 -18.22 -22.90 -12.13
N LEU A 85 -17.12 -22.73 -12.88
CA LEU A 85 -17.19 -22.95 -14.32
C LEU A 85 -17.01 -24.46 -14.57
N SER A 86 -18.13 -25.18 -14.54
CA SER A 86 -18.28 -26.41 -15.30
C SER A 86 -19.52 -26.27 -16.17
N GLU A 87 -19.30 -26.47 -17.47
CA GLU A 87 -20.19 -26.33 -18.61
C GLU A 87 -21.60 -26.87 -18.34
N GLY A 88 -22.64 -26.06 -18.60
CA GLY A 88 -24.01 -26.57 -18.47
C GLY A 88 -25.18 -25.58 -18.45
N LEU A 89 -25.11 -24.40 -19.08
CA LEU A 89 -26.32 -23.56 -19.21
C LEU A 89 -26.44 -22.85 -20.56
N LEU A 90 -26.39 -23.63 -21.65
CA LEU A 90 -26.85 -23.19 -22.98
C LEU A 90 -28.34 -23.51 -23.22
N THR A 91 -29.10 -23.92 -22.21
CA THR A 91 -30.52 -24.26 -22.41
C THR A 91 -31.35 -23.84 -21.21
N GLN A 92 -31.78 -22.59 -21.19
CA GLN A 92 -32.99 -22.13 -20.48
C GLN A 92 -33.33 -20.68 -20.85
N MET A 93 -33.36 -20.40 -22.16
CA MET A 93 -34.23 -19.36 -22.71
C MET A 93 -35.38 -20.07 -23.43
N ALA A 94 -36.21 -20.74 -22.63
CA ALA A 94 -37.49 -21.25 -23.07
C ALA A 94 -38.39 -21.47 -21.84
N ASP A 95 -39.49 -20.71 -21.84
CA ASP A 95 -40.79 -21.13 -21.30
C ASP A 95 -40.95 -21.24 -19.77
N LYS A 96 -41.41 -20.14 -19.16
CA LYS A 96 -42.74 -20.02 -18.51
C LYS A 96 -42.76 -18.81 -17.57
N THR A 97 -43.36 -17.69 -17.99
CA THR A 97 -44.80 -17.41 -17.90
C THR A 97 -45.24 -17.14 -16.46
N TYR A 98 -45.51 -15.88 -16.13
CA TYR A 98 -46.80 -15.40 -15.59
C TYR A 98 -46.70 -14.35 -14.48
N ARG A 99 -46.98 -13.08 -14.83
CA ARG A 99 -47.90 -12.11 -14.16
C ARG A 99 -47.60 -10.71 -14.71
N SER A 100 -48.32 -10.25 -15.73
CA SER A 100 -49.65 -9.61 -15.63
C SER A 100 -49.66 -8.46 -14.63
N PHE A 101 -49.51 -7.22 -15.10
CA PHE A 101 -50.18 -6.05 -14.53
C PHE A 101 -50.51 -5.08 -15.66
N THR A 102 -51.79 -5.16 -16.05
CA THR A 102 -52.72 -4.17 -16.64
C THR A 102 -52.20 -3.19 -17.68
#